data_AF-A0A925KNP1-F1
#
_entry.id   AF-A0A925KNP1-F1
#
_cell.length_a   1.000
_cell.length_b   1.000
_cell.length_c   1.000
_cell.angle_alpha   90.00
_cell.angle_beta   90.00
_cell.angle_gamma   90.00
#
_symmetry.space_group_name_H-M   'P 1'
#
loop_
_entity.id
_entity.type
_entity.pdbx_description
1 polymer ?
#
loop_
_entity_poly.entity_id
_entity_poly.type
_entity_poly.pdbx_seq_one_letter_code
_entity_poly.pdbx_strand_id
1 'polypeptide(L)'
;METTLYQTLGIKETAPPAEIKAALRALVRDYHRGNLQGDAEETLRFINQACSILTSADKRAEYDSRLAEFNLRVRAANTTVGLNSETPSPQVSPATIAPSQADLAPVASSSGKEFGSNTQRDLAKLKDADRPRSTSSAEPGSDGPLTISPPRTALSGTLGLRRMGPVVAKFQRVAKPVSGERPWRRLTARLIDYGLWGLAADALIRVAAGQGLIAPDLHLFLTKPLIAAMAIPASWMLIEILLLNGFRTTPGKWLTNVQLRFSASDPSLREGPGARPWEVVKRCFRVWVRGAACGIPLLNLIAMDKARRHLLRMKETSWDFDGDCLVTHRELGFDYGPAAGAVALLLFWLYGTAWVNPLLNTTQDLQRAVHEVSGVARASIVEPLLERFSDRPAPRPAPVSIAAAPRIDTAAASVQTEKFTREARRLDDKRDWKEMVKHCRAWSLAEPKHSQGWHCLGIGYDHLADYPRAVDALKQAAKLAPGDLTIKNNLLDSFRAQYQRSTDALSSAKTAGQ
;
A
#
# COMPACT_ATOMS: atom_id res chain seq x y z
N MET A 1 44.35 5.70 -11.73
CA MET A 1 43.43 6.39 -12.66
C MET A 1 42.47 7.21 -11.84
N GLU A 2 42.29 8.47 -12.20
CA GLU A 2 41.23 9.31 -11.60
C GLU A 2 39.90 8.89 -12.23
N THR A 3 38.93 8.47 -11.42
CA THR A 3 37.61 8.08 -11.92
C THR A 3 36.77 9.32 -12.19
N THR A 4 36.15 9.40 -13.36
CA THR A 4 35.23 10.52 -13.66
C THR A 4 33.94 10.41 -12.85
N LEU A 5 33.21 11.52 -12.68
CA LEU A 5 31.91 11.50 -12.01
C LEU A 5 30.94 10.53 -12.72
N TYR A 6 30.96 10.52 -14.06
CA TYR A 6 30.18 9.60 -14.89
C TYR A 6 30.55 8.14 -14.68
N GLN A 7 31.85 7.82 -14.64
CA GLN A 7 32.34 6.46 -14.36
C GLN A 7 31.93 5.99 -12.95
N THR A 8 32.03 6.85 -11.94
CA THR A 8 31.62 6.52 -10.55
C THR A 8 30.12 6.26 -10.45
N LEU A 9 29.31 7.01 -11.20
CA LEU A 9 27.86 6.83 -11.29
C LEU A 9 27.45 5.65 -12.18
N GLY A 10 28.35 5.12 -13.01
CA GLY A 10 28.09 4.02 -13.94
C GLY A 10 27.26 4.42 -15.17
N ILE A 11 27.32 5.69 -15.57
CA ILE A 11 26.52 6.26 -16.67
C ILE A 11 27.42 6.83 -17.78
N LYS A 12 26.85 7.04 -18.97
CA LYS A 12 27.55 7.68 -20.09
C LYS A 12 27.60 9.20 -19.89
N GLU A 13 28.65 9.84 -20.40
CA GLU A 13 28.81 11.30 -20.39
C GLU A 13 27.66 11.99 -21.16
N THR A 14 27.15 11.34 -22.21
CA THR A 14 25.99 11.79 -23.00
C THR A 14 24.62 11.44 -22.37
N ALA A 15 24.56 10.99 -21.12
CA ALA A 15 23.31 10.59 -20.48
C ALA A 15 22.32 11.78 -20.38
N PRO A 16 21.01 11.53 -20.57
CA PRO A 16 19.99 12.56 -20.42
C PRO A 16 19.86 12.99 -18.94
N PRO A 17 19.39 14.22 -18.65
CA PRO A 17 19.30 14.73 -17.28
C PRO A 17 18.50 13.84 -16.31
N ALA A 18 17.49 13.12 -16.80
CA ALA A 18 16.69 12.18 -16.01
C ALA A 18 17.50 10.97 -15.53
N GLU A 19 18.43 10.45 -16.35
CA GLU A 19 19.30 9.32 -16.01
C GLU A 19 20.36 9.74 -15.00
N ILE A 20 20.96 10.93 -15.20
CA ILE A 20 21.89 11.54 -14.24
C ILE A 20 21.21 11.74 -12.88
N LYS A 21 20.01 12.33 -12.86
CA LYS A 21 19.22 12.50 -11.63
C LYS A 21 18.93 11.14 -10.96
N ALA A 22 18.58 10.11 -11.73
CA ALA A 22 18.36 8.77 -11.20
C ALA A 22 19.62 8.15 -10.59
N ALA A 23 20.79 8.31 -11.24
CA ALA A 23 22.07 7.80 -10.76
C ALA A 23 22.54 8.52 -9.47
N LEU A 24 22.46 9.85 -9.43
CA LEU A 24 22.76 10.66 -8.24
C LEU A 24 21.86 10.26 -7.07
N ARG A 25 20.54 10.15 -7.28
CA ARG A 25 19.58 9.72 -6.25
C ARG A 25 19.86 8.30 -5.77
N ALA A 26 20.24 7.38 -6.67
CA ALA A 26 20.64 6.03 -6.30
C ALA A 26 21.88 6.02 -5.41
N LEU A 27 22.87 6.88 -5.67
CA LEU A 27 24.06 7.03 -4.84
C LEU A 27 23.73 7.60 -3.44
N VAL A 28 22.94 8.68 -3.38
CA VAL A 28 22.46 9.28 -2.11
C VAL A 28 21.65 8.28 -1.29
N ARG A 29 20.84 7.45 -1.95
CA ARG A 29 20.08 6.35 -1.32
C ARG A 29 20.99 5.26 -0.77
N ASP A 30 22.02 4.86 -1.50
CA ASP A 30 22.96 3.84 -1.04
C ASP A 30 23.77 4.35 0.16
N TYR A 31 24.20 5.62 0.15
CA TYR A 31 24.83 6.27 1.31
C TYR A 31 23.93 6.21 2.56
N HIS A 32 22.68 6.68 2.47
CA HIS A 32 21.76 6.69 3.61
C HIS A 32 21.26 5.30 4.06
N ARG A 33 21.54 4.24 3.31
CA ARG A 33 21.27 2.85 3.71
C ARG A 33 22.49 2.14 4.29
N GLY A 34 23.64 2.79 4.37
CA GLY A 34 24.90 2.13 4.75
C GLY A 34 25.40 1.14 3.69
N ASN A 35 24.95 1.25 2.44
CA ASN A 35 25.40 0.40 1.33
C ASN A 35 26.76 0.86 0.75
N LEU A 36 27.38 1.91 1.31
CA LEU A 36 28.71 2.40 0.92
C LEU A 36 29.70 2.20 2.08
N GLN A 37 30.86 1.63 1.78
CA GLN A 37 32.00 1.48 2.67
C GLN A 37 33.08 2.49 2.31
N GLY A 38 33.65 3.16 3.31
CA GLY A 38 34.64 4.23 3.14
C GLY A 38 34.50 5.24 4.28
N ASP A 39 35.26 6.33 4.23
CA ASP A 39 35.02 7.45 5.14
C ASP A 39 33.67 8.13 4.78
N ALA A 40 32.84 8.35 5.80
CA ALA A 40 31.52 8.94 5.65
C ALA A 40 31.59 10.43 5.27
N GLU A 41 32.62 11.15 5.74
CA GLU A 41 32.80 12.57 5.40
C GLU A 41 33.24 12.74 3.95
N GLU A 42 34.29 12.03 3.51
CA GLU A 42 34.72 12.00 2.11
C GLU A 42 33.60 11.53 1.16
N THR A 43 32.82 10.51 1.55
CA THR A 43 31.69 10.03 0.74
C THR A 43 30.58 11.07 0.62
N LEU A 44 30.20 11.74 1.72
CA LEU A 44 29.20 12.80 1.68
C LEU A 44 29.69 14.01 0.88
N ARG A 45 30.97 14.37 1.02
CA ARG A 45 31.61 15.44 0.25
C ARG A 45 31.61 15.14 -1.24
N PHE A 46 31.95 13.90 -1.64
CA PHE A 46 31.84 13.43 -3.02
C PHE A 46 30.41 13.59 -3.54
N ILE A 47 29.41 13.10 -2.80
CA ILE A 47 28.00 13.16 -3.17
C ILE A 47 27.53 14.60 -3.38
N ASN A 48 27.85 15.48 -2.41
CA ASN A 48 27.50 16.89 -2.49
C ASN A 48 28.16 17.58 -3.69
N GLN A 49 29.44 17.28 -3.96
CA GLN A 49 30.15 17.81 -5.13
C GLN A 49 29.52 17.30 -6.45
N ALA A 50 29.29 15.99 -6.57
CA ALA A 50 28.69 15.36 -7.75
C ALA A 50 27.31 15.95 -8.08
N CYS A 51 26.42 16.06 -7.08
CA CYS A 51 25.13 16.70 -7.25
C CYS A 51 25.27 18.19 -7.64
N SER A 52 26.17 18.94 -6.98
CA SER A 52 26.35 20.37 -7.25
C SER A 52 26.86 20.70 -8.66
N ILE A 53 27.56 19.75 -9.29
CA ILE A 53 28.11 19.87 -10.66
C ILE A 53 27.09 19.36 -11.68
N LEU A 54 26.61 18.12 -11.52
CA LEU A 54 25.84 17.42 -12.55
C LEU A 54 24.36 17.82 -12.62
N THR A 55 23.80 18.42 -11.57
CA THR A 55 22.40 18.90 -11.56
C THR A 55 22.23 20.28 -12.22
N SER A 56 23.30 21.09 -12.30
CA SER A 56 23.29 22.40 -12.98
C SER A 56 23.80 22.25 -14.41
N ALA A 57 23.02 22.72 -15.39
CA ALA A 57 23.40 22.63 -16.81
C ALA A 57 24.73 23.34 -17.11
N ASP A 58 24.93 24.54 -16.56
CA ASP A 58 26.12 25.37 -16.79
C ASP A 58 27.37 24.71 -16.19
N LYS A 59 27.28 24.24 -14.93
CA LYS A 59 28.39 23.55 -14.25
C LYS A 59 28.72 22.20 -14.87
N ARG A 60 27.72 21.49 -15.39
CA ARG A 60 27.92 20.28 -16.18
C ARG A 60 28.67 20.59 -17.47
N ALA A 61 28.25 21.61 -18.22
CA ALA A 61 28.92 22.01 -19.46
C ALA A 61 30.38 22.45 -19.21
N GLU A 62 30.65 23.15 -18.10
CA GLU A 62 32.02 23.49 -17.68
C GLU A 62 32.84 22.24 -17.34
N TYR A 63 32.26 21.29 -16.59
CA TYR A 63 32.91 20.02 -16.25
C TYR A 63 33.22 19.17 -17.49
N ASP A 64 32.26 19.03 -18.40
CA ASP A 64 32.38 18.26 -19.65
C ASP A 64 33.44 18.88 -20.56
N SER A 65 33.51 20.22 -20.63
CA SER A 65 34.55 20.94 -21.39
C SER A 65 35.95 20.69 -20.84
N ARG A 66 36.12 20.73 -19.51
CA ARG A 66 37.41 20.42 -18.85
C ARG A 66 37.80 18.95 -19.01
N LEU A 67 36.82 18.03 -18.99
CA LEU A 67 37.05 16.61 -19.21
C LEU A 67 37.49 16.33 -20.66
N ALA A 68 36.88 17.01 -21.64
CA ALA A 68 37.31 16.95 -23.03
C ALA A 68 38.74 17.48 -23.22
N GLU A 69 39.08 18.63 -22.62
CA GLU A 69 40.44 19.19 -22.66
C GLU A 69 41.47 18.24 -22.03
N PHE A 70 41.15 17.65 -20.87
CA PHE A 70 42.01 16.65 -20.22
C PHE A 70 42.22 15.41 -21.11
N ASN A 71 41.14 14.86 -21.68
CA ASN A 71 41.21 13.72 -22.59
C ASN A 71 42.04 14.01 -23.85
N LEU A 72 41.98 15.23 -24.39
CA LEU A 72 42.83 15.67 -25.50
C LEU A 72 44.31 15.72 -25.09
N ARG A 73 44.63 16.29 -23.92
CA ARG A 73 46.00 16.34 -23.39
C ARG A 73 46.60 14.94 -23.17
N VAL A 74 45.82 14.01 -22.60
CA VAL A 74 46.25 12.62 -22.39
C VAL A 74 46.49 11.89 -23.72
N ARG A 75 45.62 12.09 -24.72
CA ARG A 75 45.82 11.53 -26.08
C ARG A 75 47.07 12.08 -26.76
N ALA A 76 47.30 13.40 -26.66
CA ALA A 76 48.51 14.02 -27.21
C ALA A 76 49.77 13.45 -26.56
N ALA A 77 49.81 13.36 -25.23
CA ALA A 77 50.94 12.78 -24.49
C ALA A 77 51.23 11.32 -24.91
N ASN A 78 50.20 10.48 -25.00
CA ASN A 78 50.35 9.09 -25.45
C ASN A 78 50.83 8.99 -26.91
N THR A 79 50.43 9.93 -27.78
CA THR A 79 50.88 9.98 -29.18
C THR A 79 52.36 10.34 -29.27
N THR A 80 52.83 11.31 -28.49
CA THR A 80 54.27 11.65 -28.41
C THR A 80 55.13 10.54 -27.81
N VAL A 81 54.57 9.69 -26.93
CA VAL A 81 55.29 8.52 -26.40
C VAL A 81 55.36 7.39 -27.44
N GLY A 82 54.28 7.14 -28.19
CA GLY A 82 54.27 6.13 -29.26
C GLY A 82 55.25 6.43 -30.40
N LEU A 83 55.36 7.69 -30.82
CA LEU A 83 56.30 8.12 -31.86
C LEU A 83 57.78 7.95 -31.45
N ASN A 84 58.09 7.84 -30.16
CA ASN A 84 59.44 7.59 -29.66
C ASN A 84 59.75 6.09 -29.49
N SER A 85 58.82 5.19 -29.82
CA SER A 85 59.00 3.73 -29.72
C SER A 85 59.20 2.99 -31.05
N GLU A 86 59.12 3.69 -32.18
CA GLU A 86 59.42 3.12 -33.51
C GLU A 86 60.75 3.68 -34.05
N THR A 87 61.86 3.04 -33.66
CA THR A 87 63.16 3.19 -34.33
C THR A 87 63.55 1.84 -34.92
N PRO A 88 63.85 1.74 -36.24
CA PRO A 88 64.15 0.44 -36.86
C PRO A 88 65.48 -0.13 -36.34
N SER A 89 65.46 -1.41 -35.92
CA SER A 89 66.67 -2.11 -35.49
C SER A 89 67.70 -2.19 -36.62
N PRO A 90 68.97 -1.81 -36.39
CA PRO A 90 70.04 -2.05 -37.35
C PRO A 90 70.27 -3.56 -37.53
N GLN A 91 70.34 -4.01 -38.77
CA GLN A 91 70.76 -5.39 -39.07
C GLN A 91 72.21 -5.61 -38.62
N VAL A 92 72.46 -6.72 -37.94
CA VAL A 92 73.82 -7.26 -37.75
C VAL A 92 73.79 -8.76 -38.02
N SER A 93 74.66 -9.20 -38.93
CA SER A 93 74.99 -10.60 -39.21
C SER A 93 76.31 -10.63 -40.01
N PRO A 94 77.10 -11.70 -39.91
CA PRO A 94 77.52 -12.36 -38.68
C PRO A 94 79.05 -12.49 -38.60
N ALA A 95 79.63 -12.59 -37.39
CA ALA A 95 81.06 -12.88 -37.22
C ALA A 95 81.28 -13.98 -36.18
N THR A 96 81.81 -15.10 -36.65
CA THR A 96 82.14 -16.32 -35.91
C THR A 96 83.34 -16.16 -34.99
N ILE A 97 83.28 -16.73 -33.78
CA ILE A 97 84.33 -17.56 -33.14
C ILE A 97 83.63 -18.51 -32.17
N ALA A 98 84.16 -19.74 -32.04
CA ALA A 98 83.50 -20.88 -31.38
C ALA A 98 84.13 -21.18 -29.98
N PRO A 99 83.95 -22.34 -29.33
CA PRO A 99 83.33 -22.38 -28.01
C PRO A 99 84.24 -22.89 -26.87
N SER A 100 83.77 -22.72 -25.62
CA SER A 100 84.26 -23.50 -24.47
C SER A 100 83.07 -24.06 -23.68
N GLN A 101 83.14 -25.34 -23.35
CA GLN A 101 82.16 -26.08 -22.54
C GLN A 101 82.59 -26.12 -21.05
N ALA A 102 81.82 -26.89 -20.26
CA ALA A 102 82.02 -27.25 -18.84
C ALA A 102 81.64 -26.13 -17.81
N ASP A 103 80.88 -26.39 -16.73
CA ASP A 103 80.38 -27.68 -16.22
C ASP A 103 79.04 -27.66 -15.47
N LEU A 104 78.57 -28.89 -15.29
CA LEU A 104 77.39 -29.47 -14.65
C LEU A 104 76.90 -28.90 -13.29
N ALA A 105 75.62 -29.16 -13.00
CA ALA A 105 74.92 -28.95 -11.72
C ALA A 105 75.26 -30.07 -10.68
N PRO A 106 74.72 -30.14 -9.41
CA PRO A 106 73.29 -30.00 -9.09
C PRO A 106 72.89 -29.39 -7.71
N VAL A 107 71.58 -29.33 -7.52
CA VAL A 107 70.78 -29.08 -6.31
C VAL A 107 71.29 -29.79 -5.04
N ALA A 108 71.27 -29.08 -3.91
CA ALA A 108 71.10 -29.68 -2.58
C ALA A 108 70.32 -28.75 -1.61
N SER A 109 69.48 -29.35 -0.79
CA SER A 109 68.62 -28.71 0.22
C SER A 109 69.37 -28.42 1.54
N SER A 110 68.92 -27.41 2.29
CA SER A 110 69.01 -27.46 3.75
C SER A 110 67.78 -26.79 4.40
N SER A 111 67.39 -27.31 5.56
CA SER A 111 66.15 -26.98 6.26
C SER A 111 66.39 -26.19 7.54
N GLY A 112 65.44 -25.33 7.87
CA GLY A 112 65.05 -25.06 9.26
C GLY A 112 65.81 -23.96 10.00
N LYS A 113 65.06 -22.93 10.41
CA LYS A 113 64.79 -22.71 11.84
C LYS A 113 63.53 -21.88 12.04
N GLU A 114 62.71 -22.33 12.99
CA GLU A 114 61.54 -21.62 13.49
C GLU A 114 61.97 -20.39 14.32
N PHE A 115 61.09 -19.40 14.43
CA PHE A 115 61.03 -18.59 15.65
C PHE A 115 59.57 -18.28 15.99
N GLY A 116 59.23 -18.48 17.27
CA GLY A 116 57.85 -18.63 17.74
C GLY A 116 57.15 -17.35 18.19
N SER A 117 55.91 -17.57 18.64
CA SER A 117 54.90 -16.58 19.02
C SER A 117 55.03 -16.03 20.46
N ASN A 118 54.07 -15.15 20.79
CA ASN A 118 53.69 -14.63 22.13
C ASN A 118 54.42 -13.34 22.57
N THR A 119 53.79 -12.39 23.28
CA THR A 119 52.43 -12.38 23.89
C THR A 119 51.86 -10.97 24.01
N GLN A 120 50.54 -10.86 24.17
CA GLN A 120 49.88 -9.70 24.76
C GLN A 120 50.40 -9.43 26.18
N ARG A 121 50.62 -8.15 26.53
CA ARG A 121 50.34 -7.53 27.84
C ARG A 121 50.64 -6.04 27.79
N ASP A 122 49.63 -5.22 28.07
CA ASP A 122 49.65 -4.23 29.16
C ASP A 122 48.43 -3.31 29.06
N LEU A 123 47.37 -3.74 29.74
CA LEU A 123 46.08 -3.06 29.78
C LEU A 123 45.49 -3.24 31.20
N ALA A 124 46.08 -2.54 32.18
CA ALA A 124 45.44 -2.23 33.47
C ALA A 124 46.33 -1.33 34.35
N LYS A 125 45.86 -0.12 34.63
CA LYS A 125 45.73 0.39 36.01
C LYS A 125 44.66 1.48 36.04
N LEU A 126 43.56 1.15 36.70
CA LEU A 126 42.39 1.99 36.95
C LEU A 126 42.59 2.80 38.26
N LYS A 127 41.58 3.61 38.62
CA LYS A 127 41.35 4.33 39.91
C LYS A 127 42.01 5.69 40.07
N ASP A 128 41.44 6.69 40.76
CA ASP A 128 40.09 6.98 41.34
C ASP A 128 40.14 8.52 41.65
N ALA A 129 39.10 9.38 41.66
CA ALA A 129 37.66 9.33 41.34
C ALA A 129 37.08 10.79 41.18
N ASP A 130 35.75 10.93 41.14
CA ASP A 130 34.90 12.13 41.44
C ASP A 130 34.79 13.38 40.53
N ARG A 131 33.65 14.06 40.72
CA ARG A 131 33.03 15.25 40.06
C ARG A 131 32.60 16.22 41.20
N PRO A 132 32.07 17.46 41.00
CA PRO A 132 31.95 18.33 39.81
C PRO A 132 32.30 19.84 40.08
N ARG A 133 31.76 20.77 39.25
CA ARG A 133 31.37 22.20 39.51
C ARG A 133 32.28 23.40 39.12
N SER A 134 31.81 24.13 38.10
CA SER A 134 31.45 25.58 38.02
C SER A 134 32.40 26.76 38.33
N THR A 135 32.08 27.92 37.70
CA THR A 135 32.58 29.32 37.89
C THR A 135 33.99 29.59 37.33
N SER A 136 34.26 30.60 36.47
CA SER A 136 33.91 32.04 36.33
C SER A 136 34.97 32.96 36.94
N SER A 137 35.64 33.77 36.10
CA SER A 137 36.38 35.06 36.31
C SER A 137 37.36 35.21 35.12
N ALA A 138 37.38 36.22 34.25
CA ALA A 138 37.39 37.70 34.38
C ALA A 138 38.80 38.31 34.51
N GLU A 139 39.44 38.58 33.34
CA GLU A 139 40.30 39.75 32.98
C GLU A 139 41.54 40.18 33.84
N PRO A 140 42.40 41.15 33.41
CA PRO A 140 42.51 41.86 32.10
C PRO A 140 43.94 41.95 31.48
N GLY A 141 44.01 42.40 30.21
CA GLY A 141 44.89 43.51 29.77
C GLY A 141 46.37 43.27 29.37
N SER A 142 46.68 43.47 28.08
CA SER A 142 47.82 44.30 27.61
C SER A 142 47.77 44.54 26.09
N ASP A 143 48.13 45.76 25.67
CA ASP A 143 47.88 46.29 24.32
C ASP A 143 48.95 45.92 23.26
N GLY A 144 48.53 45.85 22.00
CA GLY A 144 49.39 45.76 20.81
C GLY A 144 48.67 46.34 19.58
N PRO A 145 49.35 47.11 18.70
CA PRO A 145 48.67 48.09 17.85
C PRO A 145 47.98 47.54 16.60
N LEU A 146 46.83 48.13 16.28
CA LEU A 146 46.02 47.90 15.09
C LEU A 146 46.76 48.31 13.80
N THR A 147 47.04 47.34 12.92
CA THR A 147 47.46 47.61 11.52
C THR A 147 46.25 47.58 10.59
N ILE A 148 45.73 48.76 10.26
CA ILE A 148 44.63 48.93 9.28
C ILE A 148 45.19 48.72 7.87
N SER A 149 44.81 47.61 7.23
CA SER A 149 45.01 47.43 5.78
C SER A 149 43.81 47.99 5.01
N PRO A 150 44.01 48.70 3.88
CA PRO A 150 42.92 49.31 3.12
C PRO A 150 42.07 48.25 2.40
N PRO A 151 40.78 48.52 2.13
CA PRO A 151 39.88 47.57 1.50
C PRO A 151 40.28 47.36 0.03
N ARG A 152 40.66 46.12 -0.33
CA ARG A 152 40.85 45.75 -1.73
C ARG A 152 39.50 45.65 -2.43
N THR A 153 39.23 46.65 -3.27
CA THR A 153 38.06 46.75 -4.14
C THR A 153 37.93 45.55 -5.08
N ALA A 154 36.69 45.06 -5.18
CA ALA A 154 36.09 44.27 -6.26
C ALA A 154 37.01 43.67 -7.34
N LEU A 155 37.44 42.43 -7.11
CA LEU A 155 37.57 41.42 -8.18
C LEU A 155 36.53 40.32 -7.97
N SER A 156 35.27 40.68 -8.23
CA SER A 156 34.16 39.73 -8.27
C SER A 156 34.23 38.95 -9.59
N GLY A 157 34.33 37.62 -9.54
CA GLY A 157 34.19 36.77 -10.74
C GLY A 157 34.89 35.41 -10.71
N THR A 158 36.15 35.31 -10.27
CA THR A 158 37.03 34.18 -10.67
C THR A 158 37.68 33.35 -9.56
N LEU A 159 37.30 33.54 -8.29
CA LEU A 159 37.91 32.83 -7.14
C LEU A 159 37.12 31.64 -6.57
N GLY A 160 35.94 31.31 -7.11
CA GLY A 160 35.13 30.17 -6.63
C GLY A 160 35.54 28.78 -7.13
N LEU A 161 36.29 28.69 -8.24
CA LEU A 161 36.45 27.44 -9.01
C LEU A 161 37.86 26.82 -8.98
N ARG A 162 38.82 27.45 -8.29
CA ARG A 162 40.24 27.03 -8.25
C ARG A 162 40.54 25.83 -7.32
N ARG A 163 39.51 25.14 -6.82
CA ARG A 163 39.60 23.95 -5.94
C ARG A 163 38.73 22.76 -6.40
N MET A 164 38.37 22.67 -7.68
CA MET A 164 37.86 21.41 -8.24
C MET A 164 39.04 20.53 -8.69
N GLY A 165 39.72 19.94 -7.70
CA GLY A 165 40.69 18.86 -7.96
C GLY A 165 40.01 17.57 -8.43
N PRO A 166 40.79 16.54 -8.80
CA PRO A 166 40.26 15.27 -9.27
C PRO A 166 39.38 14.62 -8.20
N VAL A 167 38.13 14.36 -8.55
CA VAL A 167 37.10 13.89 -7.60
C VAL A 167 37.18 12.37 -7.50
N VAL A 168 38.21 11.86 -6.83
CA VAL A 168 38.40 10.42 -6.64
C VAL A 168 37.35 9.88 -5.67
N ALA A 169 36.54 8.93 -6.14
CA ALA A 169 35.59 8.22 -5.30
C ALA A 169 36.32 7.24 -4.36
N LYS A 170 36.44 7.61 -3.08
CA LYS A 170 37.07 6.80 -2.02
C LYS A 170 36.07 5.93 -1.25
N PHE A 171 35.08 5.38 -1.95
CA PHE A 171 34.09 4.49 -1.36
C PHE A 171 33.80 3.31 -2.29
N GLN A 172 33.38 2.19 -1.69
CA GLN A 172 32.99 0.97 -2.40
C GLN A 172 31.57 0.58 -2.02
N ARG A 173 30.80 0.00 -2.95
CA ARG A 173 29.46 -0.51 -2.63
C ARG A 173 29.57 -1.85 -1.90
N VAL A 174 28.80 -2.04 -0.83
CA VAL A 174 28.74 -3.31 -0.08
C VAL A 174 28.20 -4.41 -1.00
N ALA A 175 28.87 -5.57 -1.05
CA ALA A 175 28.47 -6.70 -1.89
C ALA A 175 27.07 -7.27 -1.59
N LYS A 176 26.57 -7.09 -0.36
CA LYS A 176 25.18 -7.36 0.04
C LYS A 176 24.58 -6.08 0.66
N PRO A 177 23.52 -5.48 0.07
CA PRO A 177 22.88 -4.29 0.64
C PRO A 177 22.38 -4.54 2.07
N VAL A 178 22.62 -3.59 2.98
CA VAL A 178 22.27 -3.73 4.41
C VAL A 178 20.75 -3.71 4.60
N SER A 179 20.05 -2.84 3.85
CA SER A 179 18.59 -2.82 3.79
C SER A 179 18.00 -2.66 2.38
N GLY A 180 17.10 -3.58 2.04
CA GLY A 180 16.28 -3.54 0.83
C GLY A 180 15.07 -2.60 0.91
N GLU A 181 14.26 -2.55 -0.16
CA GLU A 181 12.99 -1.83 -0.11
C GLU A 181 12.05 -2.43 0.93
N ARG A 182 11.36 -1.58 1.70
CA ARG A 182 10.35 -2.00 2.69
C ARG A 182 8.95 -1.46 2.33
N PRO A 183 8.27 -1.99 1.27
CA PRO A 183 6.95 -1.51 0.86
C PRO A 183 5.91 -1.57 1.98
N TRP A 184 5.92 -2.66 2.76
CA TRP A 184 4.98 -2.87 3.86
C TRP A 184 5.10 -1.79 4.94
N ARG A 185 6.31 -1.38 5.34
CA ARG A 185 6.47 -0.27 6.31
C ARG A 185 5.87 1.05 5.80
N ARG A 186 5.96 1.33 4.49
CA ARG A 186 5.32 2.52 3.87
C ARG A 186 3.79 2.40 3.83
N LEU A 187 3.25 1.19 3.67
CA LEU A 187 1.81 0.93 3.75
C LEU A 187 1.31 1.08 5.19
N THR A 188 1.95 0.41 6.16
CA THR A 188 1.63 0.50 7.59
C THR A 188 1.64 1.94 8.09
N ALA A 189 2.62 2.75 7.68
CA ALA A 189 2.66 4.18 7.99
C ALA A 189 1.38 4.92 7.57
N ARG A 190 0.89 4.67 6.33
CA ARG A 190 -0.35 5.27 5.82
C ARG A 190 -1.59 4.74 6.53
N LEU A 191 -1.62 3.45 6.87
CA LEU A 191 -2.76 2.86 7.59
C LEU A 191 -2.87 3.42 9.01
N ILE A 192 -1.75 3.64 9.71
CA ILE A 192 -1.72 4.33 11.01
C ILE A 192 -2.17 5.78 10.86
N ASP A 193 -1.58 6.52 9.91
CA ASP A 193 -1.92 7.92 9.62
C ASP A 193 -3.44 8.08 9.34
N TYR A 194 -4.01 7.27 8.45
CA TYR A 194 -5.44 7.30 8.11
C TYR A 194 -6.36 6.76 9.21
N GLY A 195 -5.95 5.73 9.96
CA GLY A 195 -6.76 5.18 11.06
C GLY A 195 -6.86 6.14 12.24
N LEU A 196 -5.73 6.76 12.62
CA LEU A 196 -5.68 7.78 13.65
C LEU A 196 -6.53 9.01 13.28
N TRP A 197 -6.39 9.49 12.04
CA TRP A 197 -7.20 10.62 11.56
C TRP A 197 -8.67 10.24 11.37
N GLY A 198 -8.99 9.04 10.90
CA GLY A 198 -10.37 8.58 10.73
C GLY A 198 -11.15 8.57 12.05
N LEU A 199 -10.52 8.09 13.13
CA LEU A 199 -11.07 8.14 14.49
C LEU A 199 -11.23 9.58 15.00
N ALA A 200 -10.21 10.43 14.82
CA ALA A 200 -10.28 11.83 15.24
C ALA A 200 -11.35 12.63 14.47
N ALA A 201 -11.45 12.43 13.15
CA ALA A 201 -12.41 13.10 12.29
C ALA A 201 -13.85 12.68 12.60
N ASP A 202 -14.12 11.37 12.80
CA ASP A 202 -15.43 10.88 13.22
C ASP A 202 -15.85 11.49 14.57
N ALA A 203 -14.95 11.49 15.57
CA ALA A 203 -15.22 12.12 16.86
C ALA A 203 -15.50 13.64 16.74
N LEU A 204 -14.70 14.37 15.97
CA LEU A 204 -14.90 15.81 15.73
C LEU A 204 -16.23 16.09 15.02
N ILE A 205 -16.59 15.28 14.01
CA ILE A 205 -17.87 15.41 13.28
C ILE A 205 -19.06 15.18 14.21
N ARG A 206 -19.00 14.17 15.09
CA ARG A 206 -20.05 13.90 16.09
C ARG A 206 -20.18 15.01 17.13
N VAL A 207 -19.05 15.53 17.64
CA VAL A 207 -19.06 16.65 18.60
C VAL A 207 -19.64 17.92 17.95
N ALA A 208 -19.21 18.25 16.73
CA ALA A 208 -19.70 19.42 16.02
C ALA A 208 -21.19 19.31 15.65
N ALA A 209 -21.67 18.12 15.27
CA ALA A 209 -23.10 17.87 15.07
C ALA A 209 -23.89 17.97 16.39
N GLY A 210 -23.38 17.42 17.49
CA GLY A 210 -24.00 17.52 18.82
C GLY A 210 -24.05 18.95 19.38
N GLN A 211 -23.15 19.83 18.94
CA GLN A 211 -23.16 21.27 19.23
C GLN A 211 -23.98 22.11 18.22
N GLY A 212 -24.59 21.48 17.21
CA GLY A 212 -25.36 22.19 16.17
C GLY A 212 -24.51 22.99 15.17
N LEU A 213 -23.18 22.82 15.17
CA LEU A 213 -22.26 23.49 14.23
C LEU A 213 -22.32 22.92 12.81
N ILE A 214 -22.86 21.70 12.65
CA ILE A 214 -22.99 21.00 11.37
C ILE A 214 -24.46 20.59 11.21
N ALA A 215 -25.05 20.89 10.04
CA ALA A 215 -26.41 20.46 9.73
C ALA A 215 -26.55 18.91 9.76
N PRO A 216 -27.68 18.36 10.26
CA PRO A 216 -27.88 16.91 10.36
C PRO A 216 -27.66 16.17 9.04
N ASP A 217 -28.10 16.74 7.92
CA ASP A 217 -27.92 16.17 6.58
C ASP A 217 -26.46 16.10 6.16
N LEU A 218 -25.66 17.11 6.52
CA LEU A 218 -24.23 17.15 6.23
C LEU A 218 -23.46 16.14 7.10
N HIS A 219 -23.84 15.99 8.37
CA HIS A 219 -23.33 14.92 9.23
C HIS A 219 -23.65 13.53 8.64
N LEU A 220 -24.90 13.30 8.21
CA LEU A 220 -25.31 12.04 7.58
C LEU A 220 -24.57 11.79 6.25
N PHE A 221 -24.33 12.82 5.44
CA PHE A 221 -23.58 12.70 4.19
C PHE A 221 -22.10 12.36 4.41
N LEU A 222 -21.42 13.07 5.32
CA LEU A 222 -20.01 12.85 5.65
C LEU A 222 -19.76 11.47 6.29
N THR A 223 -20.76 10.94 7.01
CA THR A 223 -20.73 9.60 7.62
C THR A 223 -21.21 8.48 6.69
N LYS A 224 -21.33 8.70 5.37
CA LYS A 224 -21.52 7.61 4.39
C LYS A 224 -20.19 6.89 4.12
N PRO A 225 -20.12 5.54 4.15
CA PRO A 225 -18.85 4.80 4.05
C PRO A 225 -17.98 5.16 2.83
N LEU A 226 -18.60 5.34 1.65
CA LEU A 226 -17.89 5.71 0.42
C LEU A 226 -17.37 7.16 0.45
N ILE A 227 -18.16 8.09 1.00
CA ILE A 227 -17.77 9.50 1.13
C ILE A 227 -16.61 9.63 2.12
N ALA A 228 -16.71 8.98 3.28
CA ALA A 228 -15.66 8.98 4.29
C ALA A 228 -14.34 8.37 3.80
N ALA A 229 -14.41 7.26 3.05
CA ALA A 229 -13.22 6.63 2.46
C ALA A 229 -12.47 7.54 1.47
N MET A 230 -13.16 8.49 0.81
CA MET A 230 -12.56 9.50 -0.04
C MET A 230 -12.13 10.76 0.75
N ALA A 231 -12.97 11.20 1.69
CA ALA A 231 -12.77 12.40 2.50
C ALA A 231 -11.58 12.28 3.47
N ILE A 232 -11.33 11.11 4.05
CA ILE A 232 -10.23 10.89 5.01
C ILE A 232 -8.85 11.04 4.34
N PRO A 233 -8.53 10.37 3.21
CA PRO A 233 -7.28 10.62 2.50
C PRO A 233 -7.14 12.06 1.97
N ALA A 234 -8.25 12.69 1.55
CA ALA A 234 -8.23 14.05 1.03
C ALA A 234 -7.99 15.11 2.13
N SER A 235 -8.63 14.98 3.29
CA SER A 235 -8.38 15.83 4.46
C SER A 235 -7.02 15.54 5.11
N TRP A 236 -6.62 14.27 5.20
CA TRP A 236 -5.29 13.90 5.67
C TRP A 236 -4.18 14.47 4.79
N MET A 237 -4.37 14.61 3.47
CA MET A 237 -3.38 15.26 2.60
C MET A 237 -3.04 16.68 3.10
N LEU A 238 -4.02 17.45 3.56
CA LEU A 238 -3.82 18.80 4.10
C LEU A 238 -3.04 18.76 5.41
N ILE A 239 -3.39 17.82 6.30
CA ILE A 239 -2.70 17.62 7.59
C ILE A 239 -1.26 17.12 7.37
N GLU A 240 -1.04 16.19 6.44
CA GLU A 240 0.29 15.70 6.05
C GLU A 240 1.16 16.85 5.52
N ILE A 241 0.61 17.78 4.73
CA ILE A 241 1.35 18.96 4.27
C ILE A 241 1.81 19.81 5.46
N LEU A 242 0.95 20.09 6.43
CA LEU A 242 1.31 20.85 7.64
C LEU A 242 2.39 20.12 8.46
N LEU A 243 2.19 18.82 8.72
CA LEU A 243 3.12 17.97 9.48
C LEU A 243 4.49 17.83 8.79
N LEU A 244 4.53 17.67 7.47
CA LEU A 244 5.78 17.55 6.71
C LEU A 244 6.50 18.89 6.50
N ASN A 245 5.81 20.02 6.60
CA ASN A 245 6.42 21.34 6.58
C ASN A 245 6.98 21.75 7.96
N GLY A 246 6.27 21.43 9.06
CA GLY A 246 6.73 21.68 10.43
C GLY A 246 7.70 20.63 10.95
N PHE A 247 7.24 19.38 11.07
CA PHE A 247 7.95 18.29 11.76
C PHE A 247 8.72 17.33 10.84
N ARG A 248 8.60 17.48 9.50
CA ARG A 248 9.23 16.60 8.49
C ARG A 248 8.85 15.11 8.58
N THR A 249 7.87 14.77 9.41
CA THR A 249 7.35 13.40 9.61
C THR A 249 5.85 13.43 9.88
N THR A 250 5.21 12.26 9.97
CA THR A 250 3.83 12.07 10.47
C THR A 250 3.82 10.97 11.53
N PRO A 251 2.75 10.83 12.35
CA PRO A 251 2.70 9.81 13.41
C PRO A 251 3.02 8.39 12.93
N GLY A 252 2.43 7.96 11.81
CA GLY A 252 2.70 6.64 11.23
C GLY A 252 4.10 6.51 10.63
N LYS A 253 4.66 7.56 10.03
CA LYS A 253 6.04 7.57 9.50
C LYS A 253 7.09 7.56 10.60
N TRP A 254 6.84 8.29 11.69
CA TRP A 254 7.65 8.26 12.90
C TRP A 254 7.66 6.86 13.52
N LEU A 255 6.47 6.28 13.76
CA LEU A 255 6.34 4.94 14.35
C LEU A 255 7.01 3.83 13.50
N THR A 256 6.94 3.95 12.17
CA THR A 256 7.57 2.99 11.24
C THR A 256 9.01 3.35 10.83
N ASN A 257 9.57 4.44 11.38
CA ASN A 257 10.90 4.99 11.06
C ASN A 257 11.15 5.19 9.55
N VAL A 258 10.14 5.75 8.87
CA VAL A 258 10.20 6.23 7.49
C VAL A 258 10.61 7.71 7.51
N GLN A 259 11.75 8.04 6.92
CA GLN A 259 12.25 9.40 6.81
C GLN A 259 12.12 9.92 5.37
N LEU A 260 11.80 11.21 5.23
CA LEU A 260 11.67 11.89 3.95
C LEU A 260 12.77 12.95 3.82
N ARG A 261 13.62 12.82 2.81
CA ARG A 261 14.62 13.83 2.42
C ARG A 261 14.18 14.50 1.13
N PHE A 262 14.05 15.81 1.12
CA PHE A 262 13.62 16.59 -0.05
C PHE A 262 14.84 17.24 -0.71
N SER A 263 14.85 17.31 -2.04
CA SER A 263 15.99 17.85 -2.83
C SER A 263 17.21 16.91 -2.85
N ALA A 264 16.98 15.59 -2.86
CA ALA A 264 18.08 14.61 -2.81
C ALA A 264 19.07 14.71 -4.00
N SER A 265 18.67 15.30 -5.13
CA SER A 265 19.56 15.56 -6.28
C SER A 265 20.27 16.92 -6.23
N ASP A 266 19.95 17.80 -5.28
CA ASP A 266 20.64 19.08 -5.08
C ASP A 266 20.74 19.44 -3.58
N PRO A 267 21.82 19.00 -2.91
CA PRO A 267 22.08 19.29 -1.51
C PRO A 267 22.61 20.71 -1.25
N SER A 268 22.79 21.55 -2.29
CA SER A 268 23.03 22.99 -2.09
C SER A 268 21.79 23.72 -1.55
N LEU A 269 20.63 23.08 -1.67
CA LEU A 269 19.34 23.65 -1.34
C LEU A 269 19.01 23.37 0.13
N ARG A 270 18.76 24.44 0.90
CA ARG A 270 18.59 24.44 2.36
C ARG A 270 17.66 23.33 2.87
N GLU A 271 18.19 22.38 3.64
CA GLU A 271 17.40 21.45 4.47
C GLU A 271 16.85 22.17 5.72
N GLY A 272 15.71 21.69 6.25
CA GLY A 272 15.08 22.21 7.48
C GLY A 272 13.56 22.35 7.39
N PRO A 273 12.85 22.58 8.51
CA PRO A 273 11.41 22.95 8.52
C PRO A 273 11.13 24.17 7.65
N GLY A 274 9.97 24.21 7.00
CA GLY A 274 9.52 25.35 6.19
C GLY A 274 10.33 25.68 4.92
N ALA A 275 11.51 25.07 4.69
CA ALA A 275 12.41 25.50 3.61
C ALA A 275 11.86 25.32 2.18
N ARG A 276 10.88 24.42 1.98
CA ARG A 276 10.33 24.02 0.66
C ARG A 276 8.85 23.61 0.75
N PRO A 277 7.92 24.51 1.08
CA PRO A 277 6.53 24.14 1.32
C PRO A 277 5.85 23.61 0.05
N TRP A 278 6.18 24.20 -1.10
CA TRP A 278 5.54 23.86 -2.37
C TRP A 278 5.92 22.46 -2.89
N GLU A 279 7.16 22.00 -2.70
CA GLU A 279 7.55 20.64 -3.09
C GLU A 279 6.89 19.56 -2.21
N VAL A 280 6.67 19.86 -0.93
CA VAL A 280 5.85 19.01 -0.03
C VAL A 280 4.41 18.94 -0.54
N VAL A 281 3.78 20.09 -0.86
CA VAL A 281 2.41 20.14 -1.40
C VAL A 281 2.29 19.34 -2.70
N LYS A 282 3.16 19.60 -3.69
CA LYS A 282 3.15 18.85 -4.96
C LYS A 282 3.32 17.35 -4.72
N ARG A 283 4.19 16.94 -3.78
CA ARG A 283 4.40 15.52 -3.45
C ARG A 283 3.14 14.91 -2.85
N CYS A 284 2.57 15.51 -1.80
CA CYS A 284 1.37 15.00 -1.14
C CYS A 284 0.17 14.91 -2.09
N PHE A 285 -0.02 15.92 -2.96
CA PHE A 285 -1.03 15.87 -4.01
C PHE A 285 -0.81 14.72 -5.00
N ARG A 286 0.43 14.52 -5.48
CA ARG A 286 0.77 13.39 -6.36
C ARG A 286 0.64 12.03 -5.66
N VAL A 287 0.89 11.96 -4.35
CA VAL A 287 0.61 10.78 -3.51
C VAL A 287 -0.88 10.49 -3.46
N TRP A 288 -1.73 11.49 -3.20
CA TRP A 288 -3.18 11.32 -3.13
C TRP A 288 -3.77 10.87 -4.48
N VAL A 289 -3.39 11.52 -5.58
CA VAL A 289 -3.88 11.18 -6.93
C VAL A 289 -3.31 9.84 -7.43
N ARG A 290 -1.97 9.69 -7.49
CA ARG A 290 -1.34 8.52 -8.15
C ARG A 290 -1.10 7.32 -7.22
N GLY A 291 -1.03 7.57 -5.92
CA GLY A 291 -0.70 6.55 -4.91
C GLY A 291 -1.88 6.10 -4.05
N ALA A 292 -2.96 6.89 -3.99
CA ALA A 292 -4.20 6.56 -3.26
C ALA A 292 -5.47 6.66 -4.13
N ALA A 293 -5.34 6.98 -5.43
CA ALA A 293 -6.47 7.12 -6.36
C ALA A 293 -7.62 8.02 -5.83
N CYS A 294 -7.24 9.16 -5.27
CA CYS A 294 -8.16 10.13 -4.63
C CYS A 294 -8.99 9.54 -3.46
N GLY A 295 -8.60 8.39 -2.91
CA GLY A 295 -9.31 7.67 -1.85
C GLY A 295 -10.43 6.75 -2.34
N ILE A 296 -10.65 6.62 -3.65
CA ILE A 296 -11.69 5.73 -4.21
C ILE A 296 -11.31 4.27 -3.89
N PRO A 297 -12.11 3.51 -3.10
CA PRO A 297 -11.64 2.27 -2.47
C PRO A 297 -11.02 1.23 -3.41
N LEU A 298 -11.72 0.87 -4.50
CA LEU A 298 -11.23 -0.14 -5.45
C LEU A 298 -10.02 0.34 -6.25
N LEU A 299 -10.01 1.61 -6.66
CA LEU A 299 -8.90 2.20 -7.40
C LEU A 299 -7.66 2.39 -6.51
N ASN A 300 -7.85 2.66 -5.22
CA ASN A 300 -6.79 2.78 -4.22
C ASN A 300 -6.02 1.46 -4.09
N LEU A 301 -6.71 0.32 -4.01
CA LEU A 301 -6.07 -1.01 -4.01
C LEU A 301 -5.21 -1.26 -5.26
N ILE A 302 -5.74 -0.91 -6.44
CA ILE A 302 -5.01 -1.03 -7.73
C ILE A 302 -3.81 -0.08 -7.76
N ALA A 303 -3.96 1.16 -7.29
CA ALA A 303 -2.87 2.14 -7.20
C ALA A 303 -1.77 1.70 -6.22
N MET A 304 -2.13 1.13 -5.08
CA MET A 304 -1.19 0.57 -4.10
C MET A 304 -0.38 -0.59 -4.69
N ASP A 305 -1.01 -1.54 -5.38
CA ASP A 305 -0.28 -2.63 -6.01
C ASP A 305 0.60 -2.14 -7.18
N LYS A 306 0.11 -1.23 -8.03
CA LYS A 306 0.91 -0.60 -9.08
C LYS A 306 2.13 0.12 -8.49
N ALA A 307 1.96 0.83 -7.37
CA ALA A 307 3.04 1.47 -6.65
C ALA A 307 4.05 0.48 -6.06
N ARG A 308 3.58 -0.64 -5.48
CA ARG A 308 4.44 -1.74 -4.99
C ARG A 308 5.28 -2.33 -6.14
N ARG A 309 4.65 -2.69 -7.25
CA ARG A 309 5.32 -3.24 -8.45
C ARG A 309 6.27 -2.25 -9.12
N HIS A 310 6.02 -0.95 -9.01
CA HIS A 310 6.95 0.09 -9.47
C HIS A 310 8.14 0.25 -8.52
N LEU A 311 7.89 0.33 -7.20
CA LEU A 311 8.92 0.45 -6.16
C LEU A 311 9.91 -0.72 -6.17
N LEU A 312 9.43 -1.96 -6.34
CA LEU A 312 10.32 -3.13 -6.37
C LEU A 312 11.25 -3.15 -7.60
N ARG A 313 10.79 -2.62 -8.75
CA ARG A 313 11.55 -2.50 -10.00
C ARG A 313 12.49 -1.30 -9.99
N MET A 314 11.96 -0.09 -9.80
CA MET A 314 12.69 1.18 -9.92
C MET A 314 13.42 1.60 -8.64
N LYS A 315 13.21 0.89 -7.52
CA LYS A 315 13.71 1.21 -6.16
C LYS A 315 13.20 2.54 -5.58
N GLU A 316 12.36 3.27 -6.31
CA GLU A 316 11.66 4.48 -5.88
C GLU A 316 10.21 4.47 -6.38
N THR A 317 9.39 5.41 -5.93
CA THR A 317 8.04 5.63 -6.48
C THR A 317 8.06 6.83 -7.43
N SER A 318 7.12 6.89 -8.38
CA SER A 318 7.08 7.98 -9.36
C SER A 318 6.84 9.36 -8.73
N TRP A 319 6.00 9.48 -7.70
CA TRP A 319 5.78 10.75 -7.00
C TRP A 319 6.99 11.19 -6.16
N ASP A 320 7.75 10.23 -5.61
CA ASP A 320 8.98 10.51 -4.86
C ASP A 320 10.08 10.99 -5.82
N PHE A 321 10.28 10.32 -6.96
CA PHE A 321 11.24 10.71 -8.01
C PHE A 321 10.92 12.08 -8.64
N ASP A 322 9.68 12.27 -9.09
CA ASP A 322 9.21 13.52 -9.69
C ASP A 322 9.29 14.70 -8.69
N GLY A 323 9.19 14.43 -7.38
CA GLY A 323 9.21 15.45 -6.31
C GLY A 323 10.59 15.65 -5.69
N ASP A 324 11.60 15.03 -6.27
CA ASP A 324 12.96 14.89 -5.72
C ASP A 324 13.01 14.54 -4.22
N CYS A 325 12.03 13.77 -3.76
CA CYS A 325 11.94 13.29 -2.40
C CYS A 325 12.52 11.88 -2.35
N LEU A 326 13.54 11.66 -1.53
CA LEU A 326 14.06 10.33 -1.24
C LEU A 326 13.43 9.81 0.06
N VAL A 327 13.02 8.54 0.04
CA VAL A 327 12.45 7.85 1.20
C VAL A 327 13.49 6.88 1.75
N THR A 328 13.96 7.14 2.96
CA THR A 328 14.92 6.30 3.68
C THR A 328 14.25 5.61 4.86
N HIS A 329 14.86 4.51 5.32
CA HIS A 329 14.38 3.72 6.44
C HIS A 329 15.53 3.57 7.42
N ARG A 330 15.34 3.95 8.70
CA ARG A 330 16.35 3.69 9.72
C ARG A 330 16.29 2.20 10.10
N GLU A 331 17.45 1.60 10.32
CA GLU A 331 17.55 0.27 10.92
C GLU A 331 17.36 0.37 12.43
N LEU A 332 16.66 -0.62 12.97
CA LEU A 332 16.32 -0.76 14.37
C LEU A 332 16.63 -2.21 14.73
N GLY A 333 17.19 -2.45 15.92
CA GLY A 333 17.53 -3.81 16.39
C GLY A 333 16.32 -4.72 16.63
N PHE A 334 15.11 -4.22 16.49
CA PHE A 334 13.86 -4.97 16.59
C PHE A 334 13.05 -4.79 15.29
N ASP A 335 12.41 -5.85 14.79
CA ASP A 335 11.53 -5.68 13.62
C ASP A 335 10.16 -5.14 14.05
N TYR A 336 10.01 -3.82 13.96
CA TYR A 336 8.75 -3.12 14.21
C TYR A 336 7.62 -3.45 13.21
N GLY A 337 7.88 -4.24 12.16
CA GLY A 337 6.90 -4.62 11.14
C GLY A 337 5.59 -5.19 11.71
N PRO A 338 5.63 -6.30 12.47
CA PRO A 338 4.43 -6.91 13.06
C PRO A 338 3.74 -6.01 14.08
N ALA A 339 4.50 -5.34 14.97
CA ALA A 339 3.94 -4.48 16.02
C ALA A 339 3.21 -3.25 15.44
N ALA A 340 3.82 -2.55 14.49
CA ALA A 340 3.16 -1.44 13.80
C ALA A 340 1.98 -1.92 12.93
N GLY A 341 2.05 -3.14 12.38
CA GLY A 341 0.94 -3.80 11.72
C GLY A 341 -0.25 -4.06 12.65
N ALA A 342 0.00 -4.57 13.86
CA ALA A 342 -1.03 -4.80 14.88
C ALA A 342 -1.68 -3.48 15.33
N VAL A 343 -0.91 -2.40 15.50
CA VAL A 343 -1.44 -1.05 15.78
C VAL A 343 -2.33 -0.56 14.63
N ALA A 344 -1.91 -0.74 13.37
CA ALA A 344 -2.72 -0.38 12.21
C ALA A 344 -4.03 -1.17 12.13
N LEU A 345 -4.00 -2.48 12.42
CA LEU A 345 -5.19 -3.33 12.46
C LEU A 345 -6.12 -2.96 13.62
N LEU A 346 -5.59 -2.66 14.80
CA LEU A 346 -6.37 -2.20 15.96
C LEU A 346 -7.06 -0.87 15.66
N LEU A 347 -6.35 0.12 15.10
CA LEU A 347 -6.93 1.40 14.69
C LEU A 347 -8.03 1.21 13.64
N PHE A 348 -7.81 0.33 12.66
CA PHE A 348 -8.82 0.06 11.62
C PHE A 348 -10.03 -0.73 12.15
N TRP A 349 -9.84 -1.60 13.14
CA TRP A 349 -10.93 -2.30 13.84
C TRP A 349 -11.75 -1.34 14.71
N LEU A 350 -11.10 -0.52 15.53
CA LEU A 350 -11.75 0.54 16.33
C LEU A 350 -12.48 1.56 15.45
N TYR A 351 -11.90 1.92 14.31
CA TYR A 351 -12.58 2.74 13.33
C TYR A 351 -13.78 1.99 12.76
N GLY A 352 -13.59 0.76 12.28
CA GLY A 352 -14.64 -0.09 11.70
C GLY A 352 -15.86 -0.34 12.59
N THR A 353 -15.69 -0.47 13.91
CA THR A 353 -16.84 -0.59 14.84
C THR A 353 -17.71 0.67 14.87
N ALA A 354 -17.13 1.86 14.66
CA ALA A 354 -17.88 3.11 14.52
C ALA A 354 -18.74 3.18 13.24
N TRP A 355 -18.46 2.33 12.22
CA TRP A 355 -19.17 2.26 10.94
C TRP A 355 -20.32 1.26 10.91
N VAL A 356 -20.51 0.43 11.93
CA VAL A 356 -21.59 -0.59 11.95
C VAL A 356 -22.96 0.05 11.71
N ASN A 357 -23.29 1.11 12.46
CA ASN A 357 -24.59 1.78 12.33
C ASN A 357 -24.72 2.56 10.99
N PRO A 358 -23.75 3.41 10.56
CA PRO A 358 -23.79 4.03 9.24
C PRO A 358 -23.90 3.04 8.07
N LEU A 359 -23.24 1.89 8.15
CA LEU A 359 -23.30 0.85 7.10
C LEU A 359 -24.70 0.23 7.03
N LEU A 360 -25.28 -0.14 8.17
CA LEU A 360 -26.66 -0.66 8.24
C LEU A 360 -27.68 0.35 7.68
N ASN A 361 -27.58 1.62 8.07
CA ASN A 361 -28.44 2.68 7.55
C ASN A 361 -28.28 2.83 6.03
N THR A 362 -27.03 2.83 5.53
CA THR A 362 -26.75 2.91 4.08
C THR A 362 -27.37 1.74 3.31
N THR A 363 -27.34 0.52 3.85
CA THR A 363 -27.98 -0.64 3.18
C THR A 363 -29.50 -0.55 3.14
N GLN A 364 -30.13 -0.03 4.21
CA GLN A 364 -31.58 0.20 4.24
C GLN A 364 -31.99 1.30 3.25
N ASP A 365 -31.23 2.40 3.17
CA ASP A 365 -31.49 3.47 2.19
C ASP A 365 -31.31 2.98 0.75
N LEU A 366 -30.31 2.12 0.49
CA LEU A 366 -30.13 1.51 -0.83
C LEU A 366 -31.32 0.60 -1.19
N GLN A 367 -31.83 -0.19 -0.23
CA GLN A 367 -33.01 -1.02 -0.43
C GLN A 367 -34.26 -0.17 -0.69
N ARG A 368 -34.47 0.93 0.05
CA ARG A 368 -35.56 1.89 -0.20
C ARG A 368 -35.49 2.45 -1.61
N ALA A 369 -34.34 2.98 -2.03
CA ALA A 369 -34.14 3.53 -3.37
C ALA A 369 -34.37 2.48 -4.48
N VAL A 370 -33.94 1.23 -4.28
CA VAL A 370 -34.23 0.13 -5.23
C VAL A 370 -35.72 -0.21 -5.26
N HIS A 371 -36.42 -0.18 -4.13
CA HIS A 371 -37.87 -0.38 -4.07
C HIS A 371 -38.65 0.77 -4.71
N GLU A 372 -38.22 2.02 -4.53
CA GLU A 372 -38.81 3.19 -5.19
C GLU A 372 -38.60 3.12 -6.72
N VAL A 373 -37.37 2.88 -7.19
CA VAL A 373 -37.08 2.77 -8.63
C VAL A 373 -37.82 1.59 -9.27
N SER A 374 -37.91 0.44 -8.60
CA SER A 374 -38.68 -0.70 -9.12
C SER A 374 -40.21 -0.47 -9.05
N GLY A 375 -40.70 0.27 -8.06
CA GLY A 375 -42.08 0.74 -7.98
C GLY A 375 -42.45 1.70 -9.10
N VAL A 376 -41.61 2.70 -9.36
CA VAL A 376 -41.76 3.65 -10.48
C VAL A 376 -41.68 2.93 -11.82
N ALA A 377 -40.73 2.01 -12.01
CA ALA A 377 -40.63 1.21 -13.24
C ALA A 377 -41.88 0.32 -13.43
N ARG A 378 -42.42 -0.26 -12.35
CA ARG A 378 -43.67 -1.03 -12.39
C ARG A 378 -44.84 -0.15 -12.81
N ALA A 379 -45.06 0.98 -12.14
CA ALA A 379 -46.17 1.89 -12.42
C ALA A 379 -46.07 2.58 -13.80
N SER A 380 -44.85 2.87 -14.28
CA SER A 380 -44.65 3.64 -15.52
C SER A 380 -44.50 2.77 -16.77
N ILE A 381 -44.12 1.50 -16.62
CA ILE A 381 -43.83 0.59 -17.76
C ILE A 381 -44.72 -0.65 -17.69
N VAL A 382 -44.76 -1.34 -16.56
CA VAL A 382 -45.37 -2.68 -16.45
C VAL A 382 -46.90 -2.60 -16.42
N GLU A 383 -47.48 -1.68 -15.65
CA GLU A 383 -48.94 -1.57 -15.54
C GLU A 383 -49.60 -1.00 -16.82
N PRO A 384 -49.06 0.05 -17.48
CA PRO A 384 -49.58 0.51 -18.78
C PRO A 384 -49.42 -0.53 -19.91
N LEU A 385 -48.39 -1.39 -19.85
CA LEU A 385 -48.28 -2.54 -20.76
C LEU A 385 -49.34 -3.60 -20.46
N LEU A 386 -49.58 -3.91 -19.18
CA LEU A 386 -50.62 -4.86 -18.75
C LEU A 386 -52.01 -4.41 -19.19
N GLU A 387 -52.38 -3.13 -18.98
CA GLU A 387 -53.64 -2.57 -19.47
C GLU A 387 -53.77 -2.70 -21.00
N ARG A 388 -52.70 -2.36 -21.73
CA ARG A 388 -52.66 -2.49 -23.20
C ARG A 388 -52.72 -3.94 -23.70
N PHE A 389 -52.45 -4.93 -22.84
CA PHE A 389 -52.66 -6.34 -23.12
C PHE A 389 -54.03 -6.86 -22.66
N SER A 390 -54.66 -6.27 -21.63
CA SER A 390 -56.04 -6.61 -21.24
C SER A 390 -57.10 -6.02 -22.17
N ASP A 391 -56.84 -4.85 -22.78
CA ASP A 391 -57.73 -4.21 -23.75
C ASP A 391 -57.74 -4.87 -25.14
N ARG A 392 -56.96 -5.94 -25.34
CA ARG A 392 -57.14 -6.77 -26.54
C ARG A 392 -58.47 -7.52 -26.40
N PRO A 393 -59.46 -7.29 -27.28
CA PRO A 393 -60.71 -8.03 -27.22
C PRO A 393 -60.39 -9.52 -27.33
N ALA A 394 -60.84 -10.30 -26.34
CA ALA A 394 -60.63 -11.74 -26.34
C ALA A 394 -61.10 -12.30 -27.69
N PRO A 395 -60.30 -13.17 -28.35
CA PRO A 395 -60.69 -13.72 -29.64
C PRO A 395 -62.06 -14.38 -29.47
N ARG A 396 -63.03 -13.97 -30.31
CA ARG A 396 -64.40 -14.50 -30.24
C ARG A 396 -64.31 -16.02 -30.16
N PRO A 397 -64.86 -16.66 -29.12
CA PRO A 397 -64.83 -18.12 -29.06
C PRO A 397 -65.54 -18.63 -30.32
N ALA A 398 -64.82 -19.39 -31.13
CA ALA A 398 -65.45 -20.21 -32.15
C ALA A 398 -66.55 -21.05 -31.48
N PRO A 399 -67.64 -21.39 -32.18
CA PRO A 399 -68.72 -22.20 -31.63
C PRO A 399 -68.26 -23.65 -31.42
N VAL A 400 -67.41 -23.85 -30.42
CA VAL A 400 -67.13 -25.14 -29.81
C VAL A 400 -68.36 -25.47 -28.98
N SER A 401 -68.94 -26.65 -29.23
CA SER A 401 -69.99 -27.21 -28.40
C SER A 401 -69.42 -27.52 -27.01
N ILE A 402 -69.43 -26.52 -26.12
CA ILE A 402 -69.09 -26.69 -24.72
C ILE A 402 -70.24 -27.46 -24.07
N ALA A 403 -70.07 -28.79 -23.96
CA ALA A 403 -70.79 -29.56 -22.96
C ALA A 403 -70.59 -28.86 -21.61
N ALA A 404 -71.68 -28.59 -20.90
CA ALA A 404 -71.69 -27.67 -19.77
C ALA A 404 -70.59 -28.01 -18.75
N ALA A 405 -69.60 -27.12 -18.63
CA ALA A 405 -68.62 -27.21 -17.56
C ALA A 405 -69.37 -27.18 -16.21
N PRO A 406 -69.08 -28.10 -15.28
CA PRO A 406 -69.84 -28.18 -14.03
C PRO A 406 -69.66 -26.88 -13.26
N ARG A 407 -70.78 -26.32 -12.78
CA ARG A 407 -70.74 -25.24 -11.79
C ARG A 407 -70.01 -25.79 -10.57
N ILE A 408 -68.88 -25.18 -10.21
CA ILE A 408 -68.20 -25.50 -8.96
C ILE A 408 -69.03 -24.85 -7.85
N ASP A 409 -69.88 -25.66 -7.21
CA ASP A 409 -70.57 -25.24 -5.99
C ASP A 409 -69.52 -24.93 -4.93
N THR A 410 -69.40 -23.66 -4.54
CA THR A 410 -68.46 -23.20 -3.52
C THR A 410 -68.69 -23.89 -2.17
N ALA A 411 -69.93 -24.31 -1.91
CA ALA A 411 -70.31 -25.15 -0.77
C ALA A 411 -69.64 -26.55 -0.80
N ALA A 412 -69.55 -27.19 -1.97
CA ALA A 412 -68.91 -28.50 -2.11
C ALA A 412 -67.39 -28.41 -1.88
N ALA A 413 -66.76 -27.35 -2.39
CA ALA A 413 -65.35 -27.07 -2.12
C ALA A 413 -65.08 -26.89 -0.62
N SER A 414 -65.88 -26.08 0.09
CA SER A 414 -65.70 -25.90 1.54
C SER A 414 -65.84 -27.19 2.35
N VAL A 415 -66.77 -28.08 1.99
CA VAL A 415 -66.94 -29.39 2.66
C VAL A 415 -65.75 -30.32 2.39
N GLN A 416 -65.16 -30.27 1.19
CA GLN A 416 -63.97 -31.04 0.84
C GLN A 416 -62.72 -30.55 1.59
N THR A 417 -62.48 -29.24 1.62
CA THR A 417 -61.40 -28.61 2.39
C THR A 417 -61.53 -28.90 3.89
N GLU A 418 -62.75 -28.88 4.45
CA GLU A 418 -62.98 -29.22 5.86
C GLU A 418 -62.63 -30.69 6.16
N LYS A 419 -63.01 -31.62 5.26
CA LYS A 419 -62.64 -33.04 5.38
C LYS A 419 -61.12 -33.25 5.35
N PHE A 420 -60.41 -32.58 4.44
CA PHE A 420 -58.95 -32.64 4.39
C PHE A 420 -58.32 -32.09 5.68
N THR A 421 -58.79 -30.94 6.16
CA THR A 421 -58.31 -30.28 7.39
C THR A 421 -58.53 -31.16 8.63
N ARG A 422 -59.69 -31.82 8.71
CA ARG A 422 -60.06 -32.68 9.84
C ARG A 422 -59.16 -33.92 9.94
N GLU A 423 -58.87 -34.59 8.83
CA GLU A 423 -57.95 -35.74 8.84
C GLU A 423 -56.49 -35.31 9.03
N ALA A 424 -56.07 -34.16 8.49
CA ALA A 424 -54.73 -33.61 8.75
C ALA A 424 -54.50 -33.39 10.26
N ARG A 425 -55.47 -32.77 10.95
CA ARG A 425 -55.43 -32.61 12.42
C ARG A 425 -55.45 -33.96 13.15
N ARG A 426 -56.26 -34.94 12.69
CA ARG A 426 -56.31 -36.27 13.30
C ARG A 426 -54.98 -37.04 13.19
N LEU A 427 -54.21 -36.81 12.12
CA LEU A 427 -52.88 -37.40 11.93
C LEU A 427 -51.82 -36.67 12.77
N ASP A 428 -51.96 -35.35 12.92
CA ASP A 428 -51.16 -34.48 13.81
C ASP A 428 -51.31 -34.90 15.29
N ASP A 429 -52.55 -35.04 15.77
CA ASP A 429 -52.89 -35.52 17.12
C ASP A 429 -52.28 -36.92 17.42
N LYS A 430 -52.21 -37.78 16.39
CA LYS A 430 -51.61 -39.12 16.46
C LYS A 430 -50.09 -39.13 16.28
N ARG A 431 -49.48 -37.99 15.94
CA ARG A 431 -48.06 -37.84 15.56
C ARG A 431 -47.63 -38.73 14.40
N ASP A 432 -48.56 -39.09 13.50
CA ASP A 432 -48.23 -39.84 12.28
C ASP A 432 -47.85 -38.89 11.14
N TRP A 433 -46.67 -38.28 11.29
CA TRP A 433 -46.14 -37.29 10.38
C TRP A 433 -45.92 -37.83 8.96
N LYS A 434 -45.72 -39.15 8.81
CA LYS A 434 -45.50 -39.79 7.51
C LYS A 434 -46.79 -39.90 6.71
N GLU A 435 -47.89 -40.36 7.32
CA GLU A 435 -49.19 -40.36 6.66
C GLU A 435 -49.75 -38.94 6.52
N MET A 436 -49.50 -38.04 7.48
CA MET A 436 -49.85 -36.62 7.36
C MET A 436 -49.24 -35.97 6.11
N VAL A 437 -47.95 -36.19 5.84
CA VAL A 437 -47.29 -35.64 4.63
C VAL A 437 -47.90 -36.22 3.34
N LYS A 438 -48.25 -37.52 3.31
CA LYS A 438 -48.94 -38.11 2.15
C LYS A 438 -50.31 -37.47 1.91
N HIS A 439 -51.10 -37.33 2.98
CA HIS A 439 -52.44 -36.74 2.96
C HIS A 439 -52.40 -35.26 2.55
N CYS A 440 -51.54 -34.45 3.17
CA CYS A 440 -51.38 -33.03 2.85
C CYS A 440 -50.81 -32.81 1.43
N ARG A 441 -50.00 -33.73 0.91
CA ARG A 441 -49.56 -33.70 -0.50
C ARG A 441 -50.68 -34.05 -1.48
N ALA A 442 -51.58 -34.97 -1.14
CA ALA A 442 -52.79 -35.21 -1.93
C ALA A 442 -53.72 -33.99 -1.91
N TRP A 443 -53.88 -33.35 -0.76
CA TRP A 443 -54.66 -32.11 -0.61
C TRP A 443 -54.06 -30.94 -1.41
N SER A 444 -52.75 -30.70 -1.35
CA SER A 444 -52.13 -29.60 -2.10
C SER A 444 -52.12 -29.82 -3.63
N LEU A 445 -52.26 -31.06 -4.09
CA LEU A 445 -52.51 -31.39 -5.50
C LEU A 445 -53.98 -31.23 -5.89
N ALA A 446 -54.92 -31.54 -4.99
CA ALA A 446 -56.36 -31.36 -5.22
C ALA A 446 -56.79 -29.89 -5.20
N GLU A 447 -56.20 -29.08 -4.32
CA GLU A 447 -56.53 -27.66 -4.11
C GLU A 447 -55.28 -26.76 -4.22
N PRO A 448 -54.61 -26.65 -5.39
CA PRO A 448 -53.31 -25.96 -5.49
C PRO A 448 -53.31 -24.47 -5.11
N LYS A 449 -54.48 -23.82 -5.17
CA LYS A 449 -54.69 -22.41 -4.80
C LYS A 449 -55.01 -22.18 -3.32
N HIS A 450 -55.17 -23.23 -2.52
CA HIS A 450 -55.53 -23.12 -1.11
C HIS A 450 -54.27 -23.14 -0.23
N SER A 451 -54.07 -22.10 0.58
CA SER A 451 -52.86 -21.92 1.39
C SER A 451 -52.67 -22.99 2.46
N GLN A 452 -53.76 -23.47 3.07
CA GLN A 452 -53.70 -24.31 4.26
C GLN A 452 -53.17 -25.74 3.96
N GLY A 453 -53.44 -26.28 2.77
CA GLY A 453 -52.87 -27.57 2.35
C GLY A 453 -51.34 -27.53 2.23
N TRP A 454 -50.80 -26.43 1.70
CA TRP A 454 -49.35 -26.19 1.65
C TRP A 454 -48.75 -25.92 3.04
N HIS A 455 -49.49 -25.27 3.95
CA HIS A 455 -49.07 -25.01 5.32
C HIS A 455 -48.97 -26.31 6.14
N CYS A 456 -50.01 -27.15 6.13
CA CYS A 456 -50.01 -28.45 6.80
C CYS A 456 -48.96 -29.42 6.21
N LEU A 457 -48.69 -29.36 4.91
CA LEU A 457 -47.60 -30.10 4.28
C LEU A 457 -46.23 -29.64 4.80
N GLY A 458 -46.06 -28.34 5.01
CA GLY A 458 -44.86 -27.75 5.61
C GLY A 458 -44.59 -28.25 7.03
N ILE A 459 -45.61 -28.17 7.90
CA ILE A 459 -45.55 -28.67 9.29
C ILE A 459 -45.21 -30.17 9.33
N GLY A 460 -45.83 -30.98 8.47
CA GLY A 460 -45.54 -32.42 8.39
C GLY A 460 -44.09 -32.73 8.00
N TYR A 461 -43.47 -31.94 7.12
CA TYR A 461 -42.04 -32.07 6.81
C TYR A 461 -41.13 -31.58 7.95
N ASP A 462 -41.53 -30.53 8.68
CA ASP A 462 -40.78 -29.99 9.81
C ASP A 462 -40.68 -31.01 10.96
N HIS A 463 -41.80 -31.68 11.30
CA HIS A 463 -41.83 -32.77 12.27
C HIS A 463 -41.07 -34.04 11.82
N LEU A 464 -40.85 -34.24 10.52
CA LEU A 464 -39.96 -35.26 9.98
C LEU A 464 -38.48 -34.81 9.93
N ALA A 465 -38.16 -33.61 10.43
CA ALA A 465 -36.86 -32.95 10.34
C ALA A 465 -36.33 -32.78 8.91
N ASP A 466 -37.22 -32.72 7.91
CA ASP A 466 -36.92 -32.42 6.51
C ASP A 466 -37.14 -30.93 6.23
N TYR A 467 -36.33 -30.11 6.89
CA TYR A 467 -36.41 -28.66 6.83
C TYR A 467 -36.35 -28.09 5.39
N PRO A 468 -35.56 -28.63 4.43
CA PRO A 468 -35.58 -28.15 3.05
C PRO A 468 -36.96 -28.27 2.40
N ARG A 469 -37.64 -29.42 2.52
CA ARG A 469 -38.98 -29.62 1.96
C ARG A 469 -40.07 -28.87 2.74
N ALA A 470 -39.90 -28.72 4.05
CA ALA A 470 -40.78 -27.89 4.88
C ALA A 470 -40.76 -26.43 4.41
N VAL A 471 -39.57 -25.85 4.27
CA VAL A 471 -39.36 -24.46 3.82
C VAL A 471 -39.96 -24.22 2.43
N ASP A 472 -39.84 -25.15 1.49
CA ASP A 472 -40.41 -24.97 0.15
C ASP A 472 -41.94 -25.07 0.12
N ALA A 473 -42.56 -25.96 0.92
CA ALA A 473 -44.01 -26.00 1.07
C ALA A 473 -44.55 -24.71 1.75
N LEU A 474 -43.90 -24.25 2.82
CA LEU A 474 -44.26 -23.04 3.55
C LEU A 474 -44.09 -21.76 2.70
N LYS A 475 -43.10 -21.71 1.80
CA LYS A 475 -42.99 -20.63 0.80
C LYS A 475 -44.19 -20.58 -0.15
N GLN A 476 -44.74 -21.72 -0.58
CA GLN A 476 -45.93 -21.71 -1.44
C GLN A 476 -47.17 -21.27 -0.64
N ALA A 477 -47.32 -21.74 0.60
CA ALA A 477 -48.37 -21.29 1.51
C ALA A 477 -48.34 -19.76 1.72
N ALA A 478 -47.14 -19.20 1.96
CA ALA A 478 -46.94 -17.76 2.16
C ALA A 478 -47.19 -16.91 0.91
N LYS A 479 -47.02 -17.45 -0.31
CA LYS A 479 -47.42 -16.76 -1.55
C LYS A 479 -48.93 -16.68 -1.72
N LEU A 480 -49.64 -17.73 -1.29
CA LEU A 480 -51.10 -17.82 -1.38
C LEU A 480 -51.80 -16.99 -0.29
N ALA A 481 -51.20 -16.88 0.90
CA ALA A 481 -51.70 -16.09 2.03
C ALA A 481 -50.60 -15.16 2.61
N PRO A 482 -50.22 -14.07 1.92
CA PRO A 482 -49.13 -13.19 2.36
C PRO A 482 -49.44 -12.37 3.62
N GLY A 483 -50.69 -12.35 4.08
CA GLY A 483 -51.12 -11.72 5.34
C GLY A 483 -50.98 -12.62 6.58
N ASP A 484 -50.84 -13.94 6.41
CA ASP A 484 -50.87 -14.89 7.53
C ASP A 484 -49.54 -14.90 8.30
N LEU A 485 -49.59 -14.47 9.57
CA LEU A 485 -48.44 -14.44 10.48
C LEU A 485 -48.05 -15.85 10.97
N THR A 486 -49.00 -16.77 11.09
CA THR A 486 -48.74 -18.16 11.50
C THR A 486 -47.89 -18.87 10.46
N ILE A 487 -48.21 -18.71 9.18
CA ILE A 487 -47.41 -19.29 8.08
C ILE A 487 -45.99 -18.70 8.05
N LYS A 488 -45.85 -17.38 8.26
CA LYS A 488 -44.55 -16.70 8.31
C LYS A 488 -43.68 -17.13 9.49
N ASN A 489 -44.27 -17.28 10.68
CA ASN A 489 -43.54 -17.72 11.87
C ASN A 489 -43.02 -19.15 11.70
N ASN A 490 -43.89 -20.07 11.26
CA ASN A 490 -43.48 -21.46 10.95
C ASN A 490 -42.36 -21.51 9.88
N LEU A 491 -42.45 -20.68 8.82
CA LEU A 491 -41.40 -20.59 7.80
C LEU A 491 -40.06 -20.11 8.39
N LEU A 492 -40.09 -19.14 9.31
CA LEU A 492 -38.89 -18.63 9.98
C LEU A 492 -38.26 -19.68 10.90
N ASP A 493 -39.08 -20.44 11.62
CA ASP A 493 -38.60 -21.48 12.54
C ASP A 493 -38.02 -22.68 11.79
N SER A 494 -38.68 -23.18 10.73
CA SER A 494 -38.11 -24.20 9.83
C SER A 494 -36.79 -23.75 9.20
N PHE A 495 -36.68 -22.48 8.80
CA PHE A 495 -35.44 -21.93 8.23
C PHE A 495 -34.32 -21.83 9.28
N ARG A 496 -34.64 -21.46 10.52
CA ARG A 496 -33.69 -21.47 11.65
C ARG A 496 -33.18 -22.88 11.95
N ALA A 497 -34.07 -23.88 11.96
CA ALA A 497 -33.72 -25.28 12.17
C ALA A 497 -32.82 -25.84 11.04
N GLN A 498 -33.12 -25.49 9.78
CA GLN A 498 -32.27 -25.83 8.63
C GLN A 498 -30.86 -25.26 8.77
N TYR A 499 -30.74 -24.00 9.18
CA TYR A 499 -29.46 -23.32 9.36
C TYR A 499 -28.64 -23.96 10.49
N GLN A 500 -29.26 -24.18 11.67
CA GLN A 500 -28.61 -24.78 12.82
C GLN A 500 -28.04 -26.17 12.49
N ARG A 501 -28.84 -27.04 11.87
CA ARG A 501 -28.38 -28.38 11.46
C ARG A 501 -27.20 -28.34 10.48
N SER A 502 -27.15 -27.31 9.64
CA SER A 502 -26.05 -27.10 8.69
C SER A 502 -24.77 -26.63 9.41
N THR A 503 -24.88 -25.75 10.41
CA THR A 503 -23.73 -25.33 11.23
C THR A 503 -23.21 -26.45 12.12
N ASP A 504 -24.10 -27.27 12.69
CA ASP A 504 -23.73 -28.40 13.54
C ASP A 504 -22.96 -29.47 12.74
N ALA A 505 -23.44 -29.80 11.54
CA ALA A 505 -22.75 -30.70 10.62
C ALA A 505 -21.36 -30.17 10.22
N LEU A 506 -21.23 -28.87 9.93
CA LEU A 506 -19.94 -28.22 9.63
C LEU A 506 -18.98 -28.21 10.83
N SER A 507 -19.49 -28.14 12.06
CA SER A 507 -18.66 -28.24 13.27
C SER A 507 -18.16 -29.66 13.48
N SER A 508 -19.03 -30.66 13.37
CA SER A 508 -18.72 -32.08 13.53
C SER A 508 -17.73 -32.58 12.46
N ALA A 509 -17.86 -32.10 11.22
CA ALA A 509 -16.92 -32.39 10.15
C ALA A 509 -15.50 -31.82 10.39
N LYS A 510 -15.36 -30.76 11.21
CA LYS A 510 -14.04 -30.22 11.60
C LYS A 510 -13.42 -31.01 12.74
N THR A 511 -14.19 -31.46 13.73
CA THR A 511 -13.69 -32.30 14.83
C THR A 511 -13.38 -33.73 14.42
N ALA A 512 -13.99 -34.26 13.35
CA ALA A 512 -13.66 -35.58 12.80
C ALA A 512 -12.47 -35.57 11.80
N GLY A 513 -11.93 -34.38 11.49
CA GLY A 513 -10.76 -34.19 10.63
C GLY A 513 -9.49 -33.77 11.38
N GLN A 514 -9.52 -33.85 12.72
CA GLN A 514 -8.37 -33.71 13.63
C GLN A 514 -8.11 -35.05 14.32
#